data_AF-A0A2U8VV24-F1
#
_entry.id   AF-A0A2U8VV24-F1
#
_cell.length_a   1.000
_cell.length_b   1.000
_cell.length_c   1.000
_cell.angle_alpha   90.00
_cell.angle_beta   90.00
_cell.angle_gamma   90.00
#
_symmetry.space_group_name_H-M   'P 1'
#
loop_
_entity.id
_entity.type
_entity.pdbx_description
1 polymer ?
#
loop_
_entity_poly.entity_id
_entity_poly.type
_entity_poly.pdbx_seq_one_letter_code
_entity_poly.pdbx_strand_id
1 'polypeptide(L)'
;MDVTSTTSATAATTAAAAQATSSVAAKLNAETFLTLFMTQLKNQDPTKPMDGTEYVSQLATLSQVEQATQTNKKLDSLLTSSFLDQADSIVGRTISSADGTTSGTVQSVRVTSDGALATLTDGRTVLLQSGVSVS
;
A
#
# COMPACT_ATOMS: atom_id res chain seq x y z
N MET A 1 31.51 -9.54 -6.63
CA MET A 1 30.39 -10.48 -6.85
C MET A 1 29.11 -9.68 -6.62
N ASP A 2 28.69 -8.92 -7.63
CA ASP A 2 27.39 -8.22 -7.68
C ASP A 2 26.30 -9.26 -7.94
N VAL A 3 25.57 -9.65 -6.90
CA VAL A 3 24.44 -10.59 -7.01
C VAL A 3 23.13 -9.99 -6.49
N THR A 4 23.16 -8.78 -5.93
CA THR A 4 22.00 -8.10 -5.35
C THR A 4 21.19 -7.30 -6.39
N SER A 5 21.82 -6.85 -7.47
CA SER A 5 21.19 -6.02 -8.51
C SER A 5 20.29 -6.83 -9.47
N THR A 6 20.54 -8.14 -9.62
CA THR A 6 19.76 -9.01 -10.53
C THR A 6 18.44 -9.50 -9.90
N THR A 7 18.37 -9.58 -8.57
CA THR A 7 17.16 -10.03 -7.85
C THR A 7 16.06 -8.95 -7.87
N SER A 8 16.42 -7.67 -7.76
CA SER A 8 15.46 -6.55 -7.78
C SER A 8 14.76 -6.38 -9.14
N ALA A 9 15.44 -6.69 -10.25
CA ALA A 9 14.83 -6.65 -11.58
C ALA A 9 13.76 -7.76 -11.76
N THR A 10 13.93 -8.92 -11.14
CA THR A 10 12.97 -10.04 -11.23
C THR A 10 11.71 -9.79 -10.38
N ALA A 11 11.86 -9.12 -9.22
CA ALA A 11 10.75 -8.73 -8.35
C ALA A 11 9.87 -7.63 -8.98
N ALA A 12 10.48 -6.63 -9.63
CA ALA A 12 9.76 -5.57 -10.34
C ALA A 12 8.95 -6.10 -11.54
N THR A 13 9.50 -7.08 -12.26
CA THR A 13 8.83 -7.69 -13.42
C THR A 13 7.65 -8.57 -12.99
N THR A 14 7.75 -9.26 -11.85
CA THR A 14 6.67 -10.09 -11.30
C THR A 14 5.52 -9.24 -10.70
N ALA A 15 5.84 -8.12 -10.04
CA ALA A 15 4.84 -7.19 -9.52
C ALA A 15 4.09 -6.44 -10.63
N ALA A 16 4.78 -6.06 -11.71
CA ALA A 16 4.15 -5.47 -12.89
C ALA A 16 3.27 -6.48 -13.65
N ALA A 17 3.69 -7.75 -13.74
CA ALA A 17 2.89 -8.82 -14.33
C ALA A 17 1.63 -9.15 -13.50
N ALA A 18 1.73 -9.14 -12.16
CA ALA A 18 0.58 -9.33 -11.28
C ALA A 18 -0.43 -8.15 -11.37
N GLN A 19 0.05 -6.91 -11.42
CA GLN A 19 -0.79 -5.72 -11.58
C GLN A 19 -1.44 -5.63 -12.97
N ALA A 20 -0.71 -6.03 -14.02
CA ALA A 20 -1.26 -6.17 -15.36
C ALA A 20 -2.34 -7.26 -15.39
N THR A 21 -2.11 -8.42 -14.77
CA THR A 21 -3.07 -9.54 -14.72
C THR A 21 -4.34 -9.16 -13.95
N SER A 22 -4.26 -8.45 -12.83
CA SER A 22 -5.44 -7.96 -12.09
C SER A 22 -6.23 -6.92 -12.88
N SER A 23 -5.54 -6.00 -13.58
CA SER A 23 -6.21 -4.99 -14.42
C SER A 23 -6.84 -5.59 -15.68
N VAL A 24 -6.22 -6.63 -16.26
CA VAL A 24 -6.74 -7.39 -17.39
C VAL A 24 -7.90 -8.28 -16.92
N ALA A 25 -7.84 -8.89 -15.75
CA ALA A 25 -8.96 -9.65 -15.18
C ALA A 25 -10.18 -8.75 -14.89
N ALA A 26 -9.97 -7.55 -14.32
CA ALA A 26 -11.05 -6.59 -14.08
C ALA A 26 -11.69 -6.08 -15.39
N LYS A 27 -10.88 -5.78 -16.42
CA LYS A 27 -11.36 -5.38 -17.75
C LYS A 27 -12.06 -6.53 -18.47
N LEU A 28 -11.46 -7.71 -18.49
CA LEU A 28 -12.02 -8.91 -19.11
C LEU A 28 -13.36 -9.29 -18.48
N ASN A 29 -13.51 -9.13 -17.16
CA ASN A 29 -14.78 -9.34 -16.46
C ASN A 29 -15.84 -8.29 -16.85
N ALA A 30 -15.46 -7.03 -17.03
CA ALA A 30 -16.37 -5.97 -17.49
C ALA A 30 -16.79 -6.12 -18.96
N GLU A 31 -15.88 -6.52 -19.84
CA GLU A 31 -16.14 -6.74 -21.28
C GLU A 31 -16.93 -8.02 -21.53
N THR A 32 -16.62 -9.10 -20.80
CA THR A 32 -17.42 -10.34 -20.82
C THR A 32 -18.82 -10.07 -20.28
N PHE A 33 -18.95 -9.23 -19.25
CA PHE A 33 -20.24 -8.80 -18.73
C PHE A 33 -21.03 -7.96 -19.74
N LEU A 34 -20.45 -6.93 -20.37
CA LEU A 34 -21.12 -6.12 -21.40
C LEU A 34 -21.56 -6.97 -22.59
N THR A 35 -20.76 -7.97 -22.96
CA THR A 35 -21.08 -8.91 -24.04
C THR A 35 -22.26 -9.80 -23.65
N LEU A 36 -22.28 -10.34 -22.43
CA LEU A 36 -23.42 -11.11 -21.91
C LEU A 36 -24.68 -10.25 -21.76
N PHE A 37 -24.55 -8.99 -21.33
CA PHE A 37 -25.63 -8.00 -21.25
C PHE A 37 -26.21 -7.69 -22.64
N MET A 38 -25.37 -7.44 -23.65
CA MET A 38 -25.83 -7.21 -25.02
C MET A 38 -26.47 -8.47 -25.63
N THR A 39 -25.97 -9.66 -25.26
CA THR A 39 -26.48 -10.95 -25.73
C THR A 39 -27.85 -11.27 -25.10
N GLN A 40 -28.06 -10.91 -23.83
CA GLN A 40 -29.36 -10.98 -23.17
C GLN A 40 -30.34 -9.96 -23.74
N LEU A 41 -29.89 -8.73 -24.02
CA LEU A 41 -30.74 -7.67 -24.62
C LEU A 41 -31.21 -8.03 -26.04
N LYS A 42 -30.42 -8.80 -26.81
CA LYS A 42 -30.83 -9.36 -28.10
C LYS A 42 -31.79 -10.56 -28.02
N ASN A 43 -31.92 -11.20 -26.86
CA ASN A 43 -32.73 -12.44 -26.68
C ASN A 43 -33.85 -12.34 -25.62
N GLN A 44 -34.06 -11.17 -25.00
CA GLN A 44 -35.15 -10.97 -24.04
C GLN A 44 -36.46 -10.63 -24.76
N ASP A 45 -37.53 -11.35 -24.38
CA ASP A 45 -38.90 -10.95 -24.65
C ASP A 45 -39.17 -9.61 -23.92
N PRO A 46 -39.68 -8.57 -24.61
CA PRO A 46 -39.77 -7.18 -24.10
C PRO A 46 -40.63 -6.97 -22.85
N THR A 47 -41.26 -8.01 -22.31
CA THR A 47 -42.30 -7.90 -21.26
C THR A 47 -41.82 -8.19 -19.83
N LYS A 48 -40.57 -8.64 -19.61
CA LYS A 48 -40.01 -8.82 -18.25
C LYS A 48 -38.53 -8.42 -18.14
N PRO A 49 -38.24 -7.13 -17.91
CA PRO A 49 -36.88 -6.71 -17.61
C PRO A 49 -36.60 -7.05 -16.13
N MET A 50 -35.88 -8.13 -15.85
CA MET A 50 -35.30 -8.33 -14.51
C MET A 50 -33.78 -8.51 -14.56
N ASP A 51 -33.14 -7.62 -13.80
CA ASP A 51 -31.98 -7.81 -12.94
C ASP A 51 -30.65 -8.36 -13.49
N GLY A 52 -30.19 -7.82 -14.62
CA GLY A 52 -28.77 -7.87 -14.97
C GLY A 52 -27.92 -6.81 -14.25
N THR A 53 -28.55 -5.78 -13.68
CA THR A 53 -27.87 -4.55 -13.20
C THR A 53 -27.34 -4.68 -11.77
N GLU A 54 -27.97 -5.50 -10.93
CA GLU A 54 -27.62 -5.61 -9.50
C GLU A 54 -26.29 -6.36 -9.25
N TYR A 55 -25.94 -7.32 -10.12
CA TYR A 55 -24.62 -7.95 -10.07
C TYR A 55 -23.50 -6.99 -10.51
N VAL A 56 -23.77 -6.10 -11.46
CA VAL A 56 -22.81 -5.08 -11.91
C VAL A 56 -22.56 -4.06 -10.83
N SER A 57 -23.62 -3.62 -10.15
CA SER A 57 -23.48 -2.66 -9.07
C SER A 57 -22.66 -3.26 -7.92
N GLN A 58 -22.86 -4.55 -7.59
CA GLN A 58 -22.04 -5.26 -6.60
C GLN A 58 -20.59 -5.45 -7.05
N LEU A 59 -20.33 -5.80 -8.32
CA LEU A 59 -18.97 -5.91 -8.86
C LEU A 59 -18.24 -4.56 -8.93
N ALA A 60 -18.96 -3.49 -9.31
CA ALA A 60 -18.42 -2.13 -9.32
C ALA A 60 -18.07 -1.69 -7.90
N THR A 61 -18.93 -2.01 -6.93
CA THR A 61 -18.68 -1.73 -5.50
C THR A 61 -17.44 -2.49 -5.02
N LEU A 62 -17.32 -3.79 -5.33
CA LEU A 62 -16.15 -4.59 -4.95
C LEU A 62 -14.87 -4.05 -5.59
N SER A 63 -14.92 -3.67 -6.86
CA SER A 63 -13.78 -3.10 -7.59
C SER A 63 -13.34 -1.75 -6.97
N GLN A 64 -14.28 -0.92 -6.53
CA GLN A 64 -13.99 0.32 -5.83
C GLN A 64 -13.33 0.07 -4.46
N VAL A 65 -13.82 -0.92 -3.69
CA VAL A 65 -13.22 -1.31 -2.41
C VAL A 65 -11.80 -1.85 -2.60
N GLU A 66 -11.58 -2.66 -3.63
CA GLU A 66 -10.25 -3.18 -3.94
C GLU A 66 -9.30 -2.06 -4.40
N GLN A 67 -9.75 -1.15 -5.26
CA GLN A 67 -9.00 0.05 -5.65
C GLN A 67 -8.61 0.91 -4.44
N ALA A 68 -9.54 1.13 -3.51
CA ALA A 68 -9.29 1.87 -2.27
C ALA A 68 -8.27 1.14 -1.39
N THR A 69 -8.41 -0.19 -1.24
CA THR A 69 -7.46 -1.03 -0.49
C THR A 69 -6.06 -0.96 -1.09
N GLN A 70 -5.93 -1.03 -2.41
CA GLN A 70 -4.65 -0.94 -3.11
C GLN A 70 -4.04 0.46 -2.99
N THR A 71 -4.87 1.51 -2.96
CA THR A 71 -4.42 2.88 -2.70
C THR A 71 -3.87 3.02 -1.29
N ASN A 72 -4.57 2.50 -0.28
CA ASN A 72 -4.10 2.52 1.10
C ASN A 72 -2.75 1.81 1.26
N LYS A 73 -2.58 0.61 0.66
CA LYS A 73 -1.27 -0.09 0.67
C LYS A 73 -0.14 0.73 0.04
N LYS A 74 -0.43 1.47 -1.04
CA LYS A 74 0.55 2.36 -1.66
C LYS A 74 0.90 3.54 -0.74
N LEU A 75 -0.10 4.11 -0.06
CA LEU A 75 0.13 5.15 0.94
C LEU A 75 0.98 4.65 2.11
N ASP A 76 0.71 3.45 2.62
CA ASP A 76 1.53 2.82 3.67
C ASP A 76 2.99 2.62 3.23
N SER A 77 3.18 2.21 1.97
CA SER A 77 4.52 2.04 1.39
C SER A 77 5.27 3.36 1.24
N LEU A 78 4.58 4.43 0.82
CA LEU A 78 5.15 5.78 0.73
C LEU A 78 5.50 6.32 2.12
N LEU A 79 4.61 6.13 3.10
CA LEU A 79 4.85 6.54 4.48
C LEU A 79 6.06 5.81 5.08
N THR A 80 6.16 4.50 4.83
CA THR A 80 7.32 3.69 5.24
C THR A 80 8.61 4.21 4.62
N SER A 81 8.58 4.57 3.32
CA SER A 81 9.75 5.12 2.62
C SER A 81 10.17 6.48 3.21
N SER A 82 9.20 7.37 3.46
CA SER A 82 9.46 8.67 4.10
C SER A 82 10.08 8.53 5.49
N PHE A 83 9.59 7.58 6.30
CA PHE A 83 10.17 7.31 7.61
C PHE A 83 11.55 6.67 7.53
N LEU A 84 11.84 5.85 6.52
CA LEU A 84 13.17 5.30 6.27
C LEU A 84 14.18 6.38 5.88
N ASP A 85 13.78 7.33 5.02
CA ASP A 85 14.64 8.46 4.65
C ASP A 85 14.94 9.35 5.86
N GLN A 86 13.93 9.60 6.71
CA GLN A 86 14.14 10.31 7.97
C GLN A 86 15.02 9.51 8.94
N ALA A 87 14.81 8.18 9.01
CA ALA A 87 15.59 7.28 9.84
C ALA A 87 17.09 7.33 9.49
N ASP A 88 17.43 7.26 8.20
CA ASP A 88 18.82 7.30 7.74
C ASP A 88 19.53 8.60 8.17
N SER A 89 18.78 9.70 8.23
CA SER A 89 19.32 10.99 8.69
C SER A 89 19.54 11.11 10.21
N ILE A 90 18.92 10.24 11.02
CA ILE A 90 18.96 10.29 12.49
C ILE A 90 19.68 9.11 13.14
N VAL A 91 19.86 7.99 12.43
CA VAL A 91 20.64 6.85 12.93
C VAL A 91 22.07 7.32 13.19
N GLY A 92 22.60 6.99 14.38
CA GLY A 92 23.91 7.45 14.83
C GLY A 92 23.93 8.87 15.40
N ARG A 93 22.81 9.61 15.36
CA ARG A 93 22.68 10.94 16.00
C ARG A 93 22.06 10.83 17.38
N THR A 94 22.22 11.89 18.17
CA THR A 94 21.64 11.94 19.53
C THR A 94 20.26 12.57 19.44
N ILE A 95 19.25 11.83 19.89
CA ILE A 95 17.89 12.36 19.99
C ILE A 95 17.53 12.61 21.46
N SER A 96 16.65 13.58 21.68
CA SER A 96 16.01 13.81 22.96
C SER A 96 14.50 13.76 22.78
N SER A 97 13.84 12.94 23.59
CA SER A 97 12.39 12.85 23.65
C SER A 97 11.75 14.21 24.02
N ALA A 98 10.50 14.41 23.62
CA ALA A 98 9.77 15.69 23.79
C ALA A 98 9.59 16.12 25.26
N ASP A 99 9.59 15.15 26.17
CA ASP A 99 9.53 15.32 27.62
C ASP A 99 10.92 15.53 28.27
N GLY A 100 12.01 15.44 27.50
CA GLY A 100 13.38 15.65 27.96
C GLY A 100 13.93 14.58 28.90
N THR A 101 13.16 13.52 29.18
CA THR A 101 13.54 12.46 30.13
C THR A 101 14.46 11.41 29.52
N THR A 102 14.35 11.21 28.20
CA THR A 102 15.04 10.15 27.46
C THR A 102 15.89 10.77 26.36
N SER A 103 17.21 10.61 26.46
CA SER A 103 18.15 11.05 25.44
C SER A 103 19.25 10.02 25.22
N GLY A 104 19.71 9.90 23.98
CA GLY A 104 20.82 9.04 23.61
C GLY A 104 20.94 8.84 22.11
N THR A 105 21.97 8.10 21.72
CA THR A 105 22.28 7.85 20.31
C THR A 105 21.36 6.78 19.72
N VAL A 106 20.75 7.08 18.58
CA VAL A 106 19.88 6.16 17.84
C VAL A 106 20.71 5.02 17.25
N GLN A 107 20.37 3.79 17.62
CA GLN A 107 20.98 2.58 17.08
C GLN A 107 20.21 2.05 15.85
N SER A 108 18.87 2.09 15.91
CA SER A 108 18.03 1.63 14.80
C SER A 108 16.68 2.34 14.83
N VAL A 109 16.01 2.41 13.68
CA VAL A 109 14.63 2.91 13.58
C VAL A 109 13.77 1.83 12.93
N ARG A 110 12.57 1.62 13.46
CA ARG A 110 11.56 0.74 12.89
C ARG A 110 10.29 1.52 12.62
N VAL A 111 9.69 1.30 11.46
CA VAL A 111 8.37 1.85 11.13
C VAL A 111 7.30 0.90 11.66
N THR A 112 6.40 1.43 12.47
CA THR A 112 5.20 0.73 12.96
C THR A 112 3.95 1.49 12.51
N SER A 113 2.77 0.92 12.78
CA SER A 113 1.50 1.59 12.49
C SER A 113 1.32 2.93 13.20
N ASP A 114 2.00 3.12 14.33
CA ASP A 114 1.94 4.35 15.14
C ASP A 114 3.00 5.40 14.74
N GLY A 115 3.92 5.05 13.83
CA GLY A 115 4.96 5.94 13.32
C GLY A 115 6.36 5.32 13.35
N ALA A 116 7.39 6.15 13.24
CA ALA A 116 8.78 5.70 13.34
C ALA A 116 9.21 5.60 14.82
N LEU A 117 9.70 4.44 15.21
CA LEU A 117 10.16 4.16 16.57
C LEU A 117 11.69 3.98 16.56
N ALA A 118 12.39 4.89 17.21
CA ALA A 118 13.84 4.84 17.37
C ALA A 118 14.21 4.01 18.60
N THR A 119 15.14 3.07 18.44
CA THR A 119 15.79 2.36 19.54
C THR A 119 17.15 3.00 19.79
N LEU A 120 17.37 3.43 21.02
CA LEU A 120 18.60 4.06 21.49
C LEU A 120 19.63 2.98 21.89
N THR A 121 20.89 3.39 22.00
CA THR A 121 22.01 2.49 22.36
C THR A 121 21.87 1.86 23.76
N ASP A 122 21.13 2.52 24.65
CA ASP A 122 20.79 2.04 25.99
C ASP A 122 19.59 1.06 26.01
N GLY A 123 19.03 0.74 24.85
CA GLY A 123 17.87 -0.14 24.69
C GLY A 123 16.52 0.53 24.89
N ARG A 124 16.49 1.84 25.23
CA ARG A 124 15.24 2.59 25.33
C ARG A 124 14.67 2.88 23.95
N THR A 125 13.37 3.11 23.88
CA THR A 125 12.68 3.42 22.63
C THR A 125 11.99 4.77 22.71
N VAL A 126 12.11 5.57 21.65
CA VAL A 126 11.46 6.87 21.52
C VAL A 126 10.66 6.88 20.23
N LEU A 127 9.37 7.22 20.33
CA LEU A 127 8.53 7.44 19.15
C LEU A 127 8.90 8.79 18.53
N LEU A 128 9.22 8.79 17.25
CA LEU A 128 9.58 9.99 16.49
C LEU A 128 8.29 10.72 16.12
N GLN A 129 7.98 11.73 16.91
CA GLN A 129 6.81 12.59 16.75
C GLN A 129 7.20 14.05 17.02
N SER A 130 6.25 14.96 16.82
CA SER A 130 6.45 16.39 17.06
C SER A 130 6.98 16.64 18.47
N GLY A 131 8.06 17.42 18.59
CA GLY A 131 8.71 17.75 19.86
C GLY A 131 9.99 16.96 20.15
N VAL A 132 10.31 15.90 19.39
CA VAL A 132 11.62 15.23 19.48
C VAL A 132 12.69 16.09 18.82
N SER A 133 13.80 16.32 19.52
CA SER A 133 14.95 17.09 19.00
C SER A 133 16.08 16.16 18.58
N VAL A 134 16.78 16.50 17.49
CA VAL A 134 17.95 15.78 16.98
C VAL A 134 19.16 16.71 17.05
N SER A 135 20.21 16.26 17.75
CA SER A 135 21.52 16.90 17.87
C SER A 135 22.58 16.00 17.24
#